data_AF-A0A8T7CU59-F1
#
_entry.id   AF-A0A8T7CU59-F1
#
_cell.length_a   1.000
_cell.length_b   1.000
_cell.length_c   1.000
_cell.angle_alpha   90.00
_cell.angle_beta   90.00
_cell.angle_gamma   90.00
#
_symmetry.space_group_name_H-M   'P 1'
#
loop_
_entity.id
_entity.type
_entity.pdbx_description
1 polymer ?
#
loop_
_entity_poly.entity_id
_entity_poly.type
_entity_poly.pdbx_seq_one_letter_code
_entity_poly.pdbx_strand_id
1 'polypeptide(L)'
;MSQPANLSPAAFQRLSKLLSCSTAPFREQHVIREVEAQLSSAKIPWFVDEHGNRVVGVGSAREYRALLKQRNEEPVRVFIAHMDHPGFHGVTWLSARRLAVRWYGGSPVRHLSGSRVWLATEEADLGQGRLGKVTLNSGRYGIATAEVTLDKDCLSEKR
;
A
#
# COMPACT_ATOMS: atom_id res chain seq x y z
N MET A 1 -11.89 -1.04 -13.74
CA MET A 1 -11.44 0.30 -14.18
C MET A 1 -11.41 0.32 -15.69
N SER A 2 -11.89 1.38 -16.34
CA SER A 2 -11.72 1.57 -17.79
C SER A 2 -10.29 2.03 -18.10
N GLN A 3 -9.76 1.65 -19.27
CA GLN A 3 -8.41 2.05 -19.69
C GLN A 3 -8.39 3.56 -20.00
N PRO A 4 -7.46 4.34 -19.41
CA PRO A 4 -7.28 5.74 -19.79
C PRO A 4 -6.60 5.84 -21.15
N ALA A 5 -6.98 6.84 -21.95
CA ALA A 5 -6.55 7.02 -23.35
C ALA A 5 -5.03 7.10 -23.55
N ASN A 6 -4.26 7.43 -22.50
CA ASN A 6 -2.81 7.69 -22.57
C ASN A 6 -1.94 6.53 -22.08
N LEU A 7 -2.51 5.40 -21.64
CA LEU A 7 -1.72 4.23 -21.21
C LEU A 7 -1.84 3.11 -22.22
N SER A 8 -0.70 2.51 -22.57
CA SER A 8 -0.71 1.24 -23.31
C SER A 8 -1.41 0.15 -22.48
N PRO A 9 -1.99 -0.90 -23.12
CA PRO A 9 -2.67 -1.97 -22.40
C PRO A 9 -1.80 -2.62 -21.32
N ALA A 10 -0.51 -2.84 -21.61
CA ALA A 10 0.45 -3.41 -20.67
C ALA A 10 0.72 -2.47 -19.47
N ALA A 11 0.83 -1.16 -19.71
CA ALA A 11 1.01 -0.18 -18.63
C ALA A 11 -0.23 -0.10 -17.74
N PHE A 12 -1.42 -0.10 -18.34
CA PHE A 12 -2.68 -0.11 -17.60
C PHE A 12 -2.84 -1.39 -16.76
N GLN A 13 -2.43 -2.54 -17.29
CA GLN A 13 -2.45 -3.80 -16.55
C GLN A 13 -1.53 -3.76 -15.33
N ARG A 14 -0.29 -3.27 -15.47
CA ARG A 14 0.65 -3.11 -14.34
C ARG A 14 0.10 -2.17 -13.27
N LEU A 15 -0.45 -1.03 -13.70
CA LEU A 15 -1.08 -0.06 -12.80
C LEU A 15 -2.27 -0.69 -12.05
N SER A 16 -3.13 -1.42 -12.77
CA SER A 16 -4.30 -2.07 -12.17
C SER A 16 -3.90 -3.10 -11.12
N LYS A 17 -2.82 -3.87 -11.34
CA LYS A 17 -2.29 -4.80 -10.35
C LYS A 17 -1.83 -4.07 -9.08
N LEU A 18 -1.00 -3.04 -9.23
CA LEU A 18 -0.49 -2.24 -8.11
C LEU A 18 -1.63 -1.60 -7.29
N LEU A 19 -2.63 -1.02 -7.98
CA LEU A 19 -3.78 -0.38 -7.31
C LEU A 19 -4.74 -1.39 -6.65
N SER A 20 -4.61 -2.67 -6.96
CA SER A 20 -5.39 -3.74 -6.33
C SER A 20 -4.70 -4.33 -5.10
N CYS A 21 -3.44 -3.98 -4.84
CA CYS A 21 -2.73 -4.43 -3.66
C CYS A 21 -3.24 -3.72 -2.40
N SER A 22 -3.61 -4.51 -1.39
CA SER A 22 -3.86 -4.00 -0.04
C SER A 22 -2.61 -3.30 0.51
N THR A 23 -2.77 -2.06 0.99
CA THR A 23 -1.68 -1.28 1.59
C THR A 23 -2.25 -0.28 2.59
N ALA A 24 -1.45 0.02 3.61
CA ALA A 24 -1.64 1.12 4.54
C ALA A 24 -0.26 1.65 4.92
N PRO A 25 -0.13 2.85 5.53
CA PRO A 25 1.17 3.34 5.96
C PRO A 25 1.86 2.32 6.87
N PHE A 26 3.13 2.01 6.58
CA PHE A 26 3.96 0.99 7.22
C PHE A 26 3.52 -0.47 7.02
N ARG A 27 2.58 -0.71 6.09
CA ARG A 27 2.01 -2.02 5.74
C ARG A 27 1.94 -2.19 4.22
N GLU A 28 3.07 -2.03 3.55
CA GLU A 28 3.19 -2.00 2.08
C GLU A 28 3.60 -3.35 1.46
N GLN A 29 3.60 -4.45 2.24
CA GLN A 29 4.22 -5.73 1.84
C GLN A 29 3.61 -6.34 0.57
N HIS A 30 2.32 -6.14 0.31
CA HIS A 30 1.69 -6.62 -0.92
C HIS A 30 2.15 -5.80 -2.15
N VAL A 31 2.22 -4.47 -2.01
CA VAL A 31 2.71 -3.57 -3.07
C VAL A 31 4.18 -3.85 -3.36
N ILE A 32 4.98 -4.01 -2.31
CA ILE A 32 6.38 -4.42 -2.39
C ILE A 32 6.55 -5.69 -3.24
N ARG A 33 5.81 -6.76 -2.90
CA ARG A 33 5.90 -8.05 -3.61
C ARG A 33 5.53 -7.90 -5.09
N GLU A 34 4.50 -7.12 -5.39
CA GLU A 34 4.08 -6.85 -6.77
C GLU A 34 5.11 -6.02 -7.54
N VAL A 35 5.68 -4.97 -6.94
CA VAL A 35 6.75 -4.15 -7.55
C VAL A 35 7.98 -5.00 -7.85
N GLU A 36 8.45 -5.77 -6.87
CA GLU A 36 9.63 -6.63 -7.01
C GLU A 36 9.41 -7.71 -8.09
N ALA A 37 8.22 -8.29 -8.17
CA ALA A 37 7.84 -9.24 -9.22
C ALA A 37 7.84 -8.59 -10.61
N GLN A 38 7.29 -7.37 -10.74
CA GLN A 38 7.28 -6.64 -12.00
C GLN A 38 8.70 -6.27 -12.45
N LEU A 39 9.54 -5.77 -11.55
CA LEU A 39 10.94 -5.43 -11.84
C LEU A 39 11.74 -6.67 -12.27
N SER A 40 11.59 -7.77 -11.54
CA SER A 40 12.27 -9.04 -11.83
C SER A 40 11.83 -9.61 -13.18
N SER A 41 10.52 -9.62 -13.47
CA SER A 41 9.99 -10.07 -14.76
C SER A 41 10.49 -9.21 -15.93
N ALA A 42 10.70 -7.91 -15.70
CA ALA A 42 11.23 -6.99 -16.70
C ALA A 42 12.76 -7.00 -16.78
N LYS A 43 13.44 -7.80 -15.93
CA LYS A 43 14.91 -7.83 -15.78
C LYS A 43 15.50 -6.44 -15.51
N ILE A 44 14.77 -5.60 -14.81
CA ILE A 44 15.24 -4.27 -14.40
C ILE A 44 16.08 -4.46 -13.13
N PRO A 45 17.32 -3.96 -13.07
CA PRO A 45 18.14 -4.08 -11.87
C PRO A 45 17.59 -3.22 -10.73
N TRP A 46 17.57 -3.77 -9.53
CA TRP A 46 17.16 -3.08 -8.32
C TRP A 46 17.82 -3.68 -7.08
N PHE A 47 17.84 -2.94 -5.98
CA PHE A 47 18.25 -3.43 -4.66
C PHE A 47 17.43 -2.76 -3.54
N VAL A 48 17.52 -3.31 -2.33
CA VAL A 48 16.92 -2.72 -1.12
C VAL A 48 17.98 -1.94 -0.34
N ASP A 49 17.72 -0.67 -0.04
CA ASP A 49 18.61 0.13 0.79
C ASP A 49 18.47 -0.16 2.30
N GLU A 50 19.26 0.52 3.14
CA GLU A 50 19.23 0.34 4.60
C GLU A 50 17.92 0.79 5.26
N HIS A 51 17.08 1.53 4.54
CA HIS A 51 15.80 2.04 5.00
C HIS A 51 14.61 1.23 4.45
N GLY A 52 14.87 0.19 3.66
CA GLY A 52 13.84 -0.65 3.04
C GLY A 52 13.27 -0.08 1.73
N ASN A 53 13.85 0.97 1.16
CA ASN A 53 13.42 1.49 -0.15
C ASN A 53 13.96 0.60 -1.27
N ARG A 54 13.20 0.52 -2.37
CA ARG A 54 13.64 -0.17 -3.59
C ARG A 54 14.29 0.87 -4.49
N VAL A 55 15.59 0.75 -4.66
CA VAL A 55 16.35 1.59 -5.59
C VAL A 55 16.41 0.88 -6.93
N VAL A 56 15.88 1.52 -7.97
CA VAL A 56 15.71 0.94 -9.30
C VAL A 56 16.70 1.57 -10.28
N GLY A 57 17.27 0.76 -11.18
CA GLY A 57 18.20 1.20 -12.22
C GLY A 57 19.67 0.79 -11.99
N VAL A 58 19.99 0.23 -10.83
CA VAL A 58 21.31 -0.33 -10.48
C VAL A 58 21.12 -1.57 -9.60
N GLY A 59 22.05 -2.53 -9.65
CA GLY A 59 21.91 -3.82 -8.99
C GLY A 59 22.41 -3.86 -7.55
N SER A 60 23.09 -2.82 -7.07
CA SER A 60 23.64 -2.78 -5.71
C SER A 60 23.88 -1.37 -5.18
N ALA A 61 23.94 -1.23 -3.86
CA ALA A 61 24.33 0.01 -3.20
C ALA A 61 25.74 0.49 -3.61
N ARG A 62 26.65 -0.44 -3.92
CA ARG A 62 27.99 -0.14 -4.43
C ARG A 62 27.91 0.50 -5.82
N GLU A 63 27.15 -0.09 -6.72
CA GLU A 63 26.93 0.46 -8.07
C GLU A 63 26.24 1.83 -8.00
N TYR A 64 25.23 1.98 -7.14
CA TYR A 64 24.57 3.27 -6.92
C TYR A 64 25.56 4.36 -6.51
N ARG A 65 26.41 4.09 -5.51
CA ARG A 65 27.45 5.03 -5.08
C ARG A 65 28.50 5.30 -6.16
N ALA A 66 28.80 4.33 -7.02
CA ALA A 66 29.70 4.53 -8.14
C ALA A 66 29.07 5.45 -9.18
N LEU A 67 27.79 5.25 -9.52
CA LEU A 67 27.01 6.09 -10.42
C LEU A 67 26.98 7.55 -9.94
N LEU A 68 26.70 7.78 -8.66
CA LEU A 68 26.66 9.13 -8.07
C LEU A 68 28.02 9.85 -8.11
N LYS A 69 29.14 9.13 -8.23
CA LYS A 69 30.49 9.72 -8.29
C LYS A 69 30.94 10.03 -9.72
N GLN A 70 30.22 9.54 -10.73
CA GLN A 70 30.59 9.80 -12.13
C GLN A 70 30.39 11.27 -12.45
N ARG A 71 31.40 11.89 -13.07
CA ARG A 71 31.26 13.22 -13.66
C ARG A 71 30.66 13.05 -15.06
N ASN A 72 29.40 13.41 -15.20
CA ASN A 72 28.70 13.47 -16.48
C ASN A 72 28.15 14.88 -16.68
N GLU A 73 27.98 15.30 -17.94
CA GLU A 73 27.33 16.57 -18.28
C GLU A 73 25.87 16.61 -17.79
N GLU A 74 25.22 15.45 -17.81
CA GLU A 74 23.88 15.27 -17.26
C GLU A 74 23.94 14.71 -15.82
N PRO A 75 23.29 15.36 -14.84
CA PRO A 75 23.25 14.86 -13.47
C PRO A 75 22.38 13.60 -13.38
N VAL A 76 22.67 12.76 -12.38
CA VAL A 76 21.80 11.63 -12.04
C VAL A 76 20.43 12.17 -11.62
N ARG A 77 19.39 11.81 -12.36
CA ARG A 77 18.00 12.18 -12.05
C ARG A 77 17.38 11.14 -11.13
N VAL A 78 16.69 11.60 -10.10
CA VAL A 78 16.01 10.74 -9.14
C VAL A 78 14.51 10.98 -9.25
N PHE A 79 13.76 9.91 -9.52
CA PHE A 79 12.30 9.89 -9.47
C PHE A 79 11.88 9.09 -8.24
N ILE A 80 10.99 9.65 -7.43
CA ILE A 80 10.59 9.08 -6.14
C ILE A 80 9.08 8.90 -6.14
N ALA A 81 8.64 7.72 -5.71
CA ALA A 81 7.25 7.39 -5.47
C ALA A 81 7.14 6.66 -4.11
N HIS A 82 6.01 6.79 -3.44
CA HIS A 82 5.71 6.08 -2.20
C HIS A 82 4.76 4.90 -2.47
N MET A 83 4.81 3.87 -1.63
CA MET A 83 4.08 2.61 -1.82
C MET A 83 2.80 2.51 -0.98
N ASP A 84 2.61 3.42 -0.04
CA ASP A 84 1.47 3.43 0.86
C ASP A 84 0.28 4.21 0.30
N HIS A 85 -0.91 3.76 0.68
CA HIS A 85 -2.13 4.54 0.54
C HIS A 85 -2.72 4.76 1.92
N PRO A 86 -3.45 5.87 2.16
CA PRO A 86 -4.14 6.05 3.42
C PRO A 86 -5.08 4.90 3.73
N GLY A 87 -5.11 4.51 5.00
CA GLY A 87 -5.82 3.32 5.43
C GLY A 87 -5.85 3.22 6.95
N PHE A 88 -5.95 2.00 7.46
CA PHE A 88 -6.06 1.76 8.89
C PHE A 88 -5.30 0.52 9.33
N HIS A 89 -4.94 0.47 10.61
CA HIS A 89 -4.41 -0.71 11.27
C HIS A 89 -5.46 -1.28 12.22
N GLY A 90 -5.54 -2.62 12.29
CA GLY A 90 -6.30 -3.31 13.32
C GLY A 90 -5.70 -3.08 14.71
N VAL A 91 -6.55 -2.74 15.68
CA VAL A 91 -6.15 -2.52 17.08
C VAL A 91 -6.59 -3.69 17.95
N THR A 92 -7.86 -4.06 17.89
CA THR A 92 -8.39 -5.18 18.68
C THR A 92 -9.68 -5.74 18.08
N TRP A 93 -9.85 -7.05 18.13
CA TRP A 93 -11.09 -7.72 17.73
C TRP A 93 -12.15 -7.51 18.82
N LEU A 94 -13.27 -6.89 18.44
CA LEU A 94 -14.45 -6.70 19.29
C LEU A 94 -15.42 -7.90 19.21
N SER A 95 -15.36 -8.65 18.11
CA SER A 95 -16.06 -9.93 17.89
C SER A 95 -15.43 -10.67 16.70
N ALA A 96 -15.97 -11.83 16.31
CA ALA A 96 -15.51 -12.61 15.15
C ALA A 96 -15.57 -11.86 13.80
N ARG A 97 -16.27 -10.73 13.73
CA ARG A 97 -16.41 -9.91 12.52
C ARG A 97 -16.12 -8.43 12.72
N ARG A 98 -15.92 -7.98 13.96
CA ARG A 98 -15.77 -6.56 14.27
C ARG A 98 -14.37 -6.29 14.76
N LEU A 99 -13.66 -5.42 14.06
CA LEU A 99 -12.31 -4.99 14.37
C LEU A 99 -12.32 -3.50 14.69
N ALA A 100 -11.85 -3.13 15.89
CA ALA A 100 -11.52 -1.74 16.16
C ALA A 100 -10.26 -1.37 15.40
N VAL A 101 -10.25 -0.22 14.72
CA VAL A 101 -9.14 0.21 13.88
C VAL A 101 -8.70 1.64 14.19
N ARG A 102 -7.42 1.92 13.92
CA ARG A 102 -6.83 3.26 13.95
C ARG A 102 -6.45 3.67 12.54
N TRP A 103 -6.78 4.90 12.16
CA TRP A 103 -6.50 5.41 10.83
C TRP A 103 -5.10 6.01 10.71
N TYR A 104 -4.52 5.89 9.52
CA TYR A 104 -3.19 6.39 9.16
C TYR A 104 -3.25 7.05 7.78
N GLY A 105 -2.63 8.23 7.66
CA GLY A 105 -2.66 9.05 6.45
C GLY A 105 -3.92 9.94 6.35
N GLY A 106 -4.03 10.68 5.24
CA GLY A 106 -5.18 11.54 4.98
C GLY A 106 -6.46 10.73 4.76
N SER A 107 -7.58 11.17 5.31
CA SER A 107 -8.86 10.46 5.14
C SER A 107 -9.94 11.40 4.62
N PRO A 108 -10.96 10.87 3.93
CA PRO A 108 -12.19 11.62 3.79
C PRO A 108 -12.77 11.90 5.19
N VAL A 109 -13.51 13.01 5.30
CA VAL A 109 -14.25 13.39 6.53
C VAL A 109 -15.77 13.29 6.35
N ARG A 110 -16.23 12.91 5.16
CA ARG A 110 -17.64 12.76 4.79
C ARG A 110 -17.87 11.40 4.13
N HIS A 111 -19.10 10.89 4.22
CA HIS A 111 -19.51 9.61 3.63
C HIS A 111 -18.64 8.41 4.07
N LEU A 112 -18.25 8.40 5.35
CA LEU A 112 -17.30 7.43 5.89
C LEU A 112 -17.96 6.13 6.32
N SER A 113 -19.17 6.23 6.86
CA SER A 113 -19.93 5.07 7.33
C SER A 113 -20.48 4.28 6.15
N GLY A 114 -20.29 2.96 6.18
CA GLY A 114 -20.74 2.03 5.14
C GLY A 114 -19.74 1.84 3.99
N SER A 115 -18.68 2.65 3.93
CA SER A 115 -17.63 2.56 2.92
C SER A 115 -16.95 1.19 2.95
N ARG A 116 -16.77 0.61 1.76
CA ARG A 116 -16.09 -0.68 1.59
C ARG A 116 -14.61 -0.54 1.87
N VAL A 117 -14.07 -1.52 2.57
CA VAL A 117 -12.66 -1.64 2.89
C VAL A 117 -12.22 -3.08 2.74
N TRP A 118 -10.92 -3.29 2.61
CA TRP A 118 -10.30 -4.61 2.67
C TRP A 118 -9.52 -4.74 3.98
N LEU A 119 -9.38 -5.97 4.45
CA LEU A 119 -8.49 -6.34 5.53
C LEU A 119 -7.48 -7.34 4.99
N ALA A 120 -6.22 -7.17 5.34
CA ALA A 120 -5.14 -8.06 4.96
C ALA A 120 -4.15 -8.22 6.13
N THR A 121 -3.46 -9.34 6.16
CA THR A 121 -2.21 -9.49 6.92
C THR A 121 -1.03 -9.17 6.01
N GLU A 122 0.19 -9.38 6.49
CA GLU A 122 1.38 -9.27 5.65
C GLU A 122 1.42 -10.35 4.55
N GLU A 123 0.80 -11.50 4.81
CA GLU A 123 0.84 -12.68 3.96
C GLU A 123 -0.30 -12.69 2.93
N ALA A 124 -1.52 -12.37 3.37
CA ALA A 124 -2.74 -12.59 2.58
C ALA A 124 -3.85 -11.58 2.84
N ASP A 125 -4.71 -11.40 1.84
CA ASP A 125 -5.98 -10.70 2.00
C ASP A 125 -6.95 -11.55 2.84
N LEU A 126 -7.46 -10.98 3.93
CA LEU A 126 -8.42 -11.63 4.83
C LEU A 126 -9.87 -11.42 4.37
N GLY A 127 -10.13 -10.38 3.58
CA GLY A 127 -11.42 -10.17 2.95
C GLY A 127 -11.90 -8.72 2.96
N GLN A 128 -13.19 -8.56 2.72
CA GLN A 128 -13.86 -7.25 2.64
C GLN A 128 -14.69 -6.97 3.88
N GLY A 129 -14.91 -5.70 4.14
CA GLY A 129 -15.79 -5.22 5.19
C GLY A 129 -16.26 -3.80 4.95
N ARG A 130 -16.89 -3.23 5.98
CA ARG A 130 -17.45 -1.89 5.97
C ARG A 130 -17.04 -1.11 7.20
N LEU A 131 -16.69 0.15 6.99
CA LEU A 131 -16.45 1.10 8.08
C LEU A 131 -17.75 1.47 8.80
N GLY A 132 -17.68 1.55 10.12
CA GLY A 132 -18.72 2.02 11.02
C GLY A 132 -18.12 2.74 12.22
N LYS A 133 -18.98 3.39 13.02
CA LYS A 133 -18.58 4.13 14.25
C LYS A 133 -17.32 4.99 14.09
N VAL A 134 -17.27 5.73 12.99
CA VAL A 134 -16.12 6.54 12.63
C VAL A 134 -16.01 7.74 13.59
N THR A 135 -14.83 7.90 14.18
CA THR A 135 -14.49 9.02 15.05
C THR A 135 -13.40 9.85 14.38
N LEU A 136 -13.62 11.15 14.25
CA LEU A 136 -12.63 12.07 13.70
C LEU A 136 -11.58 12.46 14.75
N ASN A 137 -10.42 12.90 14.29
CA ASN A 137 -9.41 13.54 15.13
C ASN A 137 -9.93 14.86 15.73
N SER A 138 -9.22 15.41 16.73
CA SER A 138 -9.62 16.65 17.41
C SER A 138 -9.80 17.83 16.47
N GLY A 139 -8.96 17.92 15.42
CA GLY A 139 -9.05 18.94 14.38
C GLY A 139 -10.13 18.69 13.31
N ARG A 140 -10.87 17.58 13.39
CA ARG A 140 -11.95 17.16 12.47
C ARG A 140 -11.57 17.12 10.99
N TYR A 141 -10.28 16.99 10.66
CA TYR A 141 -9.78 16.94 9.28
C TYR A 141 -9.42 15.51 8.84
N GLY A 142 -9.56 14.52 9.72
CA GLY A 142 -9.35 13.12 9.37
C GLY A 142 -9.97 12.17 10.38
N ILE A 143 -10.09 10.90 10.00
CA ILE A 143 -10.47 9.80 10.87
C ILE A 143 -9.34 9.58 11.87
N ALA A 144 -9.70 9.41 13.13
CA ALA A 144 -8.78 8.91 14.16
C ALA A 144 -8.97 7.39 14.33
N THR A 145 -10.22 6.98 14.55
CA THR A 145 -10.59 5.57 14.78
C THR A 145 -11.90 5.22 14.09
N ALA A 146 -12.11 3.93 13.88
CA ALA A 146 -13.37 3.39 13.40
C ALA A 146 -13.53 1.95 13.87
N GLU A 147 -14.67 1.35 13.54
CA GLU A 147 -14.86 -0.08 13.56
C GLU A 147 -15.01 -0.58 12.12
N VAL A 148 -14.40 -1.72 11.81
CA VAL A 148 -14.62 -2.44 10.56
C VAL A 148 -15.45 -3.67 10.86
N THR A 149 -16.57 -3.82 10.15
CA THR A 149 -17.37 -5.06 10.16
C THR A 149 -17.10 -5.85 8.90
N LEU A 150 -16.54 -7.04 9.02
CA LEU A 150 -16.23 -7.92 7.90
C LEU A 150 -17.49 -8.57 7.32
N ASP A 151 -17.47 -8.83 6.02
CA ASP A 151 -18.55 -9.48 5.28
C ASP A 151 -18.71 -10.98 5.63
N LYS A 152 -17.63 -11.61 6.13
CA LYS A 152 -17.59 -13.00 6.60
C LYS A 152 -16.78 -13.10 7.90
N ASP A 153 -16.97 -14.18 8.64
CA ASP A 153 -16.14 -14.49 9.81
C ASP A 153 -14.71 -14.75 9.37
N CYS A 154 -13.75 -14.12 10.03
CA CYS A 154 -12.31 -14.35 9.82
C CYS A 154 -11.70 -15.27 10.90
N LEU A 155 -12.45 -15.56 11.97
CA LEU A 155 -12.04 -16.44 13.07
C LEU A 155 -12.58 -17.87 12.92
N SER A 156 -12.80 -18.35 11.69
CA SER A 156 -13.06 -19.77 11.44
C SER A 156 -11.74 -20.49 11.18
N GLU A 157 -10.96 -20.73 12.24
CA GLU A 157 -10.00 -21.84 12.38
C GLU A 157 -9.10 -21.58 13.60
N LYS A 158 -9.49 -22.12 14.75
CA LYS A 158 -8.66 -22.72 15.81
C LYS A 158 -9.51 -22.93 17.08
N ARG A 159 -10.07 -24.13 17.21
CA ARG A 159 -10.09 -24.85 18.49
C ARG A 159 -9.01 -25.92 18.40
#